data_AF-A0A844MAH1-F1
#
_entry.id   AF-A0A844MAH1-F1
#
_cell.length_a   1.000
_cell.length_b   1.000
_cell.length_c   1.000
_cell.angle_alpha   90.00
_cell.angle_beta   90.00
_cell.angle_gamma   90.00
#
_symmetry.space_group_name_H-M   'P 1'
#
loop_
_entity.id
_entity.type
_entity.pdbx_description
1 polymer ?
#
loop_
_entity_poly.entity_id
_entity_poly.type
_entity_poly.pdbx_seq_one_letter_code
_entity_poly.pdbx_strand_id
1 'polypeptide(L)'
;MTNAPETDPAANFSETVAGEVQYLISKLAKSSKDLIKEICAEISCTNTYILVGAAKVGQLLLFLKEKLKPKQYEEALANALGWSAGIANHLLKLTPILGSFTTKQLDAINRNLSMSALYKLATGRTPMEVVKRMLEKACNQEVSKKDIQVETKKYKEKHPKKEPTPWRYVGGGREYQPPRISEEAGLAVERLSKDNSKPRRFLIEEAVLLLAEKLQQAVFAMA
;
A
#
# COMPACT_ATOMS: atom_id res chain seq x y z
N MET A 1 2.71 30.62 44.77
CA MET A 1 2.45 31.13 43.41
C MET A 1 3.51 30.58 42.49
N THR A 2 3.20 29.54 41.74
CA THR A 2 4.05 28.97 40.70
C THR A 2 3.10 28.57 39.58
N ASN A 3 2.97 29.45 38.60
CA ASN A 3 2.17 29.21 37.40
C ASN A 3 2.90 28.14 36.59
N ALA A 4 2.32 26.94 36.54
CA ALA A 4 2.66 25.97 35.51
C ALA A 4 2.35 26.63 34.14
N PRO A 5 3.21 26.50 33.12
CA PRO A 5 2.89 26.99 31.81
C PRO A 5 1.65 26.23 31.33
N GLU A 6 0.61 26.99 31.01
CA GLU A 6 -0.60 26.49 30.34
C GLU A 6 -0.15 25.64 29.16
N THR A 7 -0.50 24.36 29.20
CA THR A 7 -0.36 23.46 28.06
C THR A 7 -1.08 24.08 26.87
N ASP A 8 -0.28 24.49 25.89
CA ASP A 8 -0.69 25.00 24.58
C ASP A 8 -1.94 24.23 24.10
N PRO A 9 -3.02 24.92 23.70
CA PRO A 9 -4.27 24.28 23.34
C PRO A 9 -4.00 23.32 22.19
N ALA A 10 -4.24 22.02 22.44
CA ALA A 10 -4.32 20.91 21.50
C ALA A 10 -3.84 21.28 20.09
N ALA A 11 -2.52 21.20 19.86
CA ALA A 11 -1.90 21.45 18.57
C ALA A 11 -2.76 20.80 17.48
N ASN A 12 -3.36 21.63 16.62
CA ASN A 12 -4.34 21.26 15.60
C ASN A 12 -3.94 19.97 14.87
N PHE A 13 -4.45 18.82 15.34
CA PHE A 13 -4.40 17.60 14.57
C PHE A 13 -5.24 17.87 13.34
N SER A 14 -4.58 17.94 12.18
CA SER A 14 -5.27 17.91 10.89
C SER A 14 -6.27 16.75 10.95
N GLU A 15 -7.53 17.03 10.59
CA GLU A 15 -8.58 16.02 10.59
C GLU A 15 -8.20 14.78 9.76
N THR A 16 -7.27 14.92 8.80
CA THR A 16 -6.83 13.87 7.88
C THR A 16 -5.43 13.32 8.18
N VAL A 17 -5.18 12.08 7.78
CA VAL A 17 -3.85 11.46 7.91
C VAL A 17 -2.76 12.22 7.16
N ALA A 18 -3.06 12.76 5.97
CA ALA A 18 -2.10 13.53 5.20
C ALA A 18 -1.59 14.75 5.98
N GLY A 19 -2.50 15.51 6.61
CA GLY A 19 -2.06 16.67 7.39
C GLY A 19 -1.43 16.30 8.74
N GLU A 20 -1.80 15.17 9.37
CA GLU A 20 -1.04 14.65 10.54
C GLU A 20 0.42 14.39 10.16
N VAL A 21 0.64 13.73 9.01
CA VAL A 21 1.99 13.41 8.52
C VAL A 21 2.74 14.68 8.10
N GLN A 22 2.08 15.63 7.44
CA GLN A 22 2.70 16.92 7.12
C GLN A 22 3.12 17.69 8.37
N TYR A 23 2.28 17.70 9.41
CA TYR A 23 2.63 18.30 10.69
C TYR A 23 3.84 17.62 11.31
N LEU A 24 3.88 16.28 11.33
CA LEU A 24 5.03 15.51 11.80
C LEU A 24 6.31 15.87 11.03
N ILE A 25 6.26 15.88 9.69
CA ILE A 25 7.39 16.25 8.85
C ILE A 25 7.87 17.68 9.18
N SER A 26 6.94 18.63 9.35
CA SER A 26 7.27 20.01 9.70
C SER A 26 7.97 20.13 11.06
N LYS A 27 7.56 19.29 12.03
CA LYS A 27 8.17 19.23 13.35
C LYS A 27 9.57 18.62 13.27
N LEU A 28 9.72 17.47 12.59
CA LEU A 28 11.01 16.81 12.41
C LEU A 28 12.01 17.68 11.64
N ALA A 29 11.55 18.44 10.65
CA ALA A 29 12.38 19.36 9.89
C ALA A 29 12.94 20.51 10.74
N LYS A 30 12.24 20.89 11.82
CA LYS A 30 12.71 21.90 12.78
C LYS A 30 13.69 21.33 13.81
N SER A 31 13.51 20.08 14.20
CA SER A 31 14.25 19.47 15.32
C SER A 31 15.44 18.61 14.91
N SER A 32 15.51 18.09 13.68
CA SER A 32 16.56 17.17 13.24
C SER A 32 17.45 17.75 12.14
N LYS A 33 18.75 17.41 12.20
CA LYS A 33 19.73 17.73 11.14
C LYS A 33 19.59 16.81 9.92
N ASP A 34 18.99 15.63 10.08
CA ASP A 34 18.82 14.65 8.99
C ASP A 34 17.35 14.16 8.93
N LEU A 35 16.53 14.97 8.27
CA LEU A 35 15.10 14.72 8.10
C LEU A 35 14.81 13.38 7.39
N ILE A 36 15.65 12.96 6.45
CA ILE A 36 15.44 11.71 5.70
C ILE A 36 15.62 10.51 6.62
N LYS A 37 16.65 10.53 7.47
CA LYS A 37 16.88 9.46 8.44
C LYS A 37 15.76 9.34 9.47
N GLU A 38 15.24 10.46 9.98
CA GLU A 38 14.09 10.46 10.90
C GLU A 38 12.84 9.88 10.24
N ILE A 39 12.58 10.24 8.98
CA ILE A 39 11.42 9.72 8.25
C ILE A 39 11.56 8.22 8.01
N CYS A 40 12.75 7.74 7.67
CA CYS A 40 13.00 6.30 7.57
C CYS A 40 12.77 5.58 8.90
N ALA A 41 13.22 6.16 10.02
CA ALA A 41 12.98 5.60 11.36
C ALA A 41 11.48 5.55 11.70
N GLU A 42 10.74 6.62 11.41
CA GLU A 42 9.29 6.66 11.59
C GLU A 42 8.58 5.58 10.77
N ILE A 43 8.99 5.38 9.51
CA ILE A 43 8.47 4.30 8.66
C ILE A 43 8.73 2.93 9.30
N SER A 44 9.94 2.68 9.80
CA SER A 44 10.31 1.40 10.42
C SER A 44 9.55 1.12 11.72
N CYS A 45 9.18 2.14 12.48
CA CYS A 45 8.44 2.01 13.73
C CYS A 45 6.91 2.00 13.53
N THR A 46 6.41 2.35 12.34
CA THR A 46 4.97 2.41 12.07
C THR A 46 4.41 1.05 11.68
N ASN A 47 3.36 0.63 12.38
CA ASN A 47 2.69 -0.64 12.08
C ASN A 47 1.86 -0.57 10.79
N THR A 48 2.38 -1.15 9.70
CA THR A 48 1.71 -1.22 8.39
C THR A 48 0.55 -2.23 8.32
N TYR A 49 0.35 -3.06 9.35
CA TYR A 49 -0.75 -4.05 9.38
C TYR A 49 -2.11 -3.42 9.72
N ILE A 50 -2.12 -2.19 10.23
CA ILE A 50 -3.33 -1.41 10.45
C ILE A 50 -3.45 -0.35 9.36
N LEU A 51 -4.66 -0.14 8.84
CA LEU A 51 -4.89 0.77 7.72
C LEU A 51 -4.40 2.21 7.97
N VAL A 52 -4.53 2.70 9.20
CA VAL A 52 -3.99 4.00 9.63
C VAL A 52 -2.48 4.04 9.46
N GLY A 53 -1.76 3.02 9.92
CA GLY A 53 -0.31 2.96 9.79
C GLY A 53 0.14 2.78 8.34
N ALA A 54 -0.59 1.99 7.55
CA ALA A 54 -0.38 1.89 6.11
C ALA A 54 -0.57 3.24 5.39
N ALA A 55 -1.58 4.02 5.78
CA ALA A 55 -1.81 5.36 5.25
C ALA A 55 -0.68 6.34 5.64
N LYS A 56 -0.22 6.31 6.89
CA LYS A 56 0.90 7.13 7.38
C LYS A 56 2.19 6.81 6.65
N VAL A 57 2.55 5.53 6.56
CA VAL A 57 3.72 5.06 5.80
C VAL A 57 3.60 5.47 4.33
N GLY A 58 2.44 5.32 3.71
CA GLY A 58 2.21 5.78 2.34
C GLY A 58 2.54 7.26 2.14
N GLN A 59 2.09 8.13 3.04
CA GLN A 59 2.36 9.58 2.99
C GLN A 59 3.84 9.91 3.21
N LEU A 60 4.51 9.23 4.15
CA LEU A 60 5.95 9.39 4.37
C LEU A 60 6.77 8.94 3.16
N LEU A 61 6.38 7.83 2.53
CA LEU A 61 7.00 7.33 1.30
C LEU A 61 6.80 8.30 0.13
N LEU A 62 5.62 8.91 0.01
CA LEU A 62 5.35 9.92 -1.01
C LEU A 62 6.30 11.12 -0.84
N PHE A 63 6.47 11.60 0.39
CA PHE A 63 7.44 12.65 0.71
C PHE A 63 8.87 12.25 0.31
N LEU A 64 9.33 11.05 0.69
CA LEU A 64 10.67 10.58 0.33
C LEU A 64 10.87 10.51 -1.18
N LYS A 65 9.84 10.04 -1.92
CA LYS A 65 9.87 9.94 -3.37
C LYS A 65 9.99 11.30 -4.06
N GLU A 66 9.38 12.34 -3.50
CA GLU A 66 9.49 13.71 -4.01
C GLU A 66 10.85 14.36 -3.72
N LYS A 67 11.52 13.95 -2.64
CA LYS A 67 12.78 14.54 -2.18
C LYS A 67 14.04 13.82 -2.66
N LEU A 68 13.98 12.51 -2.89
CA LEU A 68 15.14 11.68 -3.18
C LEU A 68 15.26 11.33 -4.67
N LYS A 69 16.50 11.14 -5.13
CA LYS A 69 16.74 10.53 -6.45
C LYS A 69 16.33 9.05 -6.44
N PRO A 70 15.99 8.45 -7.59
CA PRO A 70 15.49 7.07 -7.66
C PRO A 70 16.32 6.03 -6.89
N LYS A 71 17.66 6.05 -7.03
CA LYS A 71 18.55 5.12 -6.33
C LYS A 71 18.53 5.32 -4.80
N GLN A 72 18.56 6.58 -4.36
CA GLN A 72 18.52 6.93 -2.93
C GLN A 72 17.16 6.57 -2.31
N TYR A 73 16.08 6.69 -3.09
CA TYR A 73 14.74 6.29 -2.69
C TYR A 73 14.64 4.76 -2.54
N GLU A 74 15.22 3.99 -3.45
CA GLU A 74 15.28 2.52 -3.34
C GLU A 74 16.09 2.06 -2.13
N GLU A 75 17.23 2.69 -1.85
CA GLU A 75 18.03 2.43 -0.64
C GLU A 75 17.25 2.77 0.64
N ALA A 76 16.58 3.93 0.67
CA ALA A 76 15.74 4.33 1.79
C ALA A 76 14.59 3.35 2.03
N LEU A 77 13.93 2.87 0.97
CA LEU A 77 12.90 1.84 1.05
C LEU A 77 13.44 0.53 1.63
N ALA A 78 14.57 0.06 1.13
CA ALA A 78 15.20 -1.18 1.58
C ALA A 78 15.58 -1.08 3.07
N ASN A 79 16.09 0.06 3.50
CA ASN A 79 16.48 0.29 4.89
C ASN A 79 15.26 0.44 5.81
N ALA A 80 14.20 1.13 5.37
CA ALA A 80 13.05 1.44 6.21
C ALA A 80 12.03 0.30 6.32
N LEU A 81 11.77 -0.41 5.22
CA LEU A 81 10.75 -1.46 5.14
C LEU A 81 11.33 -2.88 5.00
N GLY A 82 12.63 -3.02 4.76
CA GLY A 82 13.28 -4.32 4.56
C GLY A 82 12.59 -5.14 3.47
N TRP A 83 12.21 -6.38 3.81
CA TRP A 83 11.57 -7.32 2.89
C TRP A 83 10.15 -6.90 2.47
N SER A 84 9.54 -5.96 3.18
CA SER A 84 8.21 -5.41 2.89
C SER A 84 8.21 -4.32 1.82
N ALA A 85 9.38 -3.96 1.26
CA ALA A 85 9.50 -2.96 0.20
C ALA A 85 8.62 -3.25 -1.04
N GLY A 86 8.29 -4.52 -1.32
CA GLY A 86 7.35 -4.89 -2.38
C GLY A 86 5.92 -4.34 -2.20
N ILE A 87 5.53 -4.02 -0.97
CA ILE A 87 4.22 -3.47 -0.62
C ILE A 87 4.21 -1.94 -0.79
N ALA A 88 5.37 -1.28 -0.76
CA ALA A 88 5.50 0.18 -0.88
C ALA A 88 4.84 0.72 -2.15
N ASN A 89 4.98 0.03 -3.29
CA ASN A 89 4.35 0.44 -4.54
C ASN A 89 2.82 0.33 -4.53
N HIS A 90 2.27 -0.58 -3.73
CA HIS A 90 0.83 -0.71 -3.54
C HIS A 90 0.31 0.39 -2.59
N LEU A 91 1.06 0.67 -1.52
CA LEU A 91 0.76 1.77 -0.60
C LEU A 91 0.80 3.12 -1.31
N LEU A 92 1.84 3.41 -2.09
CA LEU A 92 1.97 4.65 -2.86
C LEU A 92 0.78 4.90 -3.80
N LYS A 93 0.23 3.85 -4.41
CA LYS A 93 -0.95 3.98 -5.26
C LYS A 93 -2.18 4.39 -4.47
N LEU A 94 -2.38 3.83 -3.28
CA LEU A 94 -3.52 4.13 -2.42
C LEU A 94 -3.33 5.42 -1.60
N THR A 95 -2.09 5.88 -1.45
CA THR A 95 -1.68 7.00 -0.59
C THR A 95 -2.54 8.26 -0.78
N PRO A 96 -2.81 8.74 -2.02
CA PRO A 96 -3.61 9.95 -2.21
C PRO A 96 -5.05 9.84 -1.68
N ILE A 97 -5.64 8.64 -1.72
CA ILE A 97 -7.00 8.41 -1.20
C ILE A 97 -6.95 8.16 0.31
N LEU A 98 -6.06 7.29 0.77
CA LEU A 98 -5.97 6.96 2.20
C LEU A 98 -5.59 8.17 3.05
N GLY A 99 -4.76 9.08 2.51
CA GLY A 99 -4.38 10.31 3.18
C GLY A 99 -5.51 11.30 3.40
N SER A 100 -6.58 11.26 2.59
CA SER A 100 -7.71 12.18 2.72
C SER A 100 -8.72 11.77 3.78
N PHE A 101 -8.62 10.55 4.32
CA PHE A 101 -9.49 10.08 5.39
C PHE A 101 -8.96 10.49 6.76
N THR A 102 -9.88 10.62 7.70
CA THR A 102 -9.54 10.79 9.11
C THR A 102 -9.11 9.45 9.73
N THR A 103 -8.37 9.48 10.84
CA THR A 103 -8.00 8.27 11.58
C THR A 103 -9.23 7.44 11.97
N LYS A 104 -10.30 8.11 12.44
CA LYS A 104 -11.59 7.46 12.77
C LYS A 104 -12.24 6.79 11.56
N GLN A 105 -12.19 7.42 10.39
CA GLN A 105 -12.72 6.83 9.15
C GLN A 105 -11.90 5.62 8.72
N LEU A 106 -10.57 5.67 8.81
CA LEU A 106 -9.72 4.54 8.50
C LEU A 106 -9.92 3.36 9.47
N ASP A 107 -10.18 3.63 10.75
CA ASP A 107 -10.55 2.59 11.72
C ASP A 107 -11.89 1.94 11.39
N ALA A 108 -12.89 2.74 10.98
CA ALA A 108 -14.17 2.22 10.52
C ALA A 108 -14.01 1.35 9.26
N ILE A 109 -13.21 1.81 8.29
CA ILE A 109 -12.88 1.05 7.09
C ILE A 109 -12.18 -0.27 7.46
N ASN A 110 -11.23 -0.24 8.40
CA ASN A 110 -10.49 -1.44 8.81
C ASN A 110 -11.40 -2.52 9.43
N ARG A 111 -12.55 -2.13 10.02
CA ARG A 111 -13.58 -3.04 10.53
C ARG A 111 -14.52 -3.55 9.43
N ASN A 112 -14.86 -2.69 8.48
CA ASN A 112 -15.85 -2.95 7.44
C ASN A 112 -15.26 -3.52 6.14
N LEU A 113 -13.93 -3.57 6.02
CA LEU A 113 -13.22 -4.03 4.83
C LEU A 113 -12.13 -5.02 5.22
N SER A 114 -12.33 -6.29 4.88
CA SER A 114 -11.29 -7.30 5.09
C SER A 114 -9.97 -6.93 4.39
N MET A 115 -8.84 -7.30 4.97
CA MET A 115 -7.52 -7.04 4.39
C MET A 115 -7.38 -7.58 2.96
N SER A 116 -8.01 -8.73 2.69
CA SER A 116 -8.04 -9.33 1.36
C SER A 116 -8.89 -8.56 0.33
N ALA A 117 -9.91 -7.82 0.76
CA ALA A 117 -10.62 -6.86 -0.07
C ALA A 117 -9.80 -5.58 -0.30
N LEU A 118 -9.07 -5.11 0.72
CA LEU A 118 -8.13 -3.99 0.61
C LEU A 118 -7.01 -4.28 -0.39
N TYR A 119 -6.39 -5.46 -0.35
CA TYR A 119 -5.40 -5.87 -1.35
C TYR A 119 -5.97 -5.85 -2.77
N LYS A 120 -7.22 -6.28 -2.94
CA LYS A 120 -7.90 -6.24 -4.25
C LYS A 120 -8.09 -4.81 -4.77
N LEU A 121 -8.39 -3.86 -3.88
CA LEU A 121 -8.42 -2.43 -4.21
C LEU A 121 -7.02 -1.92 -4.58
N ALA A 122 -5.98 -2.38 -3.87
CA ALA A 122 -4.58 -2.01 -4.12
C ALA A 122 -4.03 -2.58 -5.44
N THR A 123 -4.61 -3.68 -5.95
CA THR A 123 -4.19 -4.24 -7.24
C THR A 123 -4.52 -3.27 -8.38
N GLY A 124 -3.58 -3.07 -9.32
CA GLY A 124 -3.72 -2.12 -10.44
C GLY A 124 -4.82 -2.45 -11.46
N ARG A 125 -5.71 -3.42 -11.17
CA ARG A 125 -6.86 -3.79 -12.01
C ARG A 125 -8.13 -3.03 -11.67
N THR A 126 -8.15 -2.37 -10.50
CA THR A 126 -9.27 -1.58 -9.98
C THR A 126 -9.03 -0.10 -10.28
N PRO A 127 -9.94 0.58 -11.01
CA PRO A 127 -9.85 2.01 -11.26
C PRO A 127 -9.85 2.82 -9.95
N MET A 128 -9.12 3.93 -9.91
CA MET A 128 -8.92 4.72 -8.70
C MET A 128 -10.24 5.32 -8.17
N GLU A 129 -11.16 5.61 -9.07
CA GLU A 129 -12.52 6.08 -8.77
C GLU A 129 -13.35 5.01 -8.06
N VAL A 130 -13.18 3.74 -8.47
CA VAL A 130 -13.83 2.60 -7.81
C VAL A 130 -13.21 2.36 -6.45
N VAL A 131 -11.88 2.50 -6.32
CA VAL A 131 -11.19 2.43 -5.03
C VAL A 131 -11.74 3.47 -4.06
N LYS A 132 -11.85 4.73 -4.51
CA LYS A 132 -12.40 5.82 -3.68
C LYS A 132 -13.81 5.52 -3.19
N ARG A 133 -14.72 5.15 -4.12
CA ARG A 133 -16.12 4.82 -3.77
C ARG A 133 -16.24 3.65 -2.80
N MET A 134 -15.39 2.63 -2.94
CA MET A 134 -15.40 1.46 -2.04
C MET A 134 -14.92 1.82 -0.65
N LEU A 135 -13.88 2.65 -0.53
CA LEU A 135 -13.38 3.10 0.76
C LEU A 135 -14.38 4.05 1.45
N GLU A 136 -15.02 4.95 0.70
CA GLU A 136 -16.11 5.80 1.23
C GLU A 136 -17.30 4.97 1.71
N LYS A 137 -17.69 3.94 0.96
CA LYS A 137 -18.74 3.00 1.39
C LYS A 137 -18.32 2.26 2.67
N ALA A 138 -17.07 1.82 2.73
CA ALA A 138 -16.51 1.13 3.89
C ALA A 138 -16.47 1.98 5.18
N CYS A 139 -16.60 3.31 5.09
CA CYS A 139 -16.77 4.14 6.29
C CYS A 139 -18.05 3.80 7.07
N ASN A 140 -19.11 3.36 6.38
CA ASN A 140 -20.44 3.22 6.97
C ASN A 140 -21.03 1.80 6.84
N GLN A 141 -20.51 0.98 5.94
CA GLN A 141 -21.08 -0.33 5.60
C GLN A 141 -19.99 -1.34 5.29
N GLU A 142 -20.26 -2.62 5.56
CA GLU A 142 -19.35 -3.70 5.17
C GLU A 142 -19.21 -3.78 3.64
N VAL A 143 -17.98 -3.96 3.17
CA VAL A 143 -17.64 -4.06 1.74
C VAL A 143 -16.94 -5.39 1.48
N SER A 144 -17.60 -6.23 0.68
CA SER A 144 -17.07 -7.54 0.30
C SER A 144 -16.22 -7.49 -0.97
N LYS A 145 -15.44 -8.56 -1.21
CA LYS A 145 -14.71 -8.76 -2.48
C LYS A 145 -15.63 -8.80 -3.71
N LYS A 146 -16.89 -9.22 -3.54
CA LYS A 146 -17.89 -9.31 -4.61
C LYS A 146 -18.37 -7.92 -4.99
N ASP A 147 -18.62 -7.06 -4.01
CA ASP A 147 -19.01 -5.65 -4.25
C ASP A 147 -17.97 -4.92 -5.09
N ILE A 148 -16.68 -5.10 -4.74
CA ILE A 148 -15.56 -4.52 -5.49
C ILE A 148 -15.54 -5.02 -6.94
N GLN A 149 -15.78 -6.32 -7.17
CA GLN A 149 -15.81 -6.88 -8.53
C GLN A 149 -16.96 -6.33 -9.36
N VAL A 150 -18.16 -6.27 -8.77
CA VAL A 150 -19.36 -5.79 -9.45
C VAL A 150 -19.19 -4.34 -9.86
N GLU A 151 -18.75 -3.47 -8.96
CA GLU A 151 -18.54 -2.06 -9.29
C GLU A 151 -17.36 -1.85 -10.25
N THR A 152 -16.29 -2.65 -10.14
CA THR A 152 -15.19 -2.60 -11.13
C THR A 152 -15.67 -2.99 -12.52
N LYS A 153 -16.56 -3.99 -12.62
CA LYS A 153 -17.14 -4.44 -13.90
C LYS A 153 -18.06 -3.36 -14.48
N LYS A 154 -19.00 -2.84 -13.67
CA LYS A 154 -19.89 -1.73 -14.07
C LYS A 154 -19.11 -0.50 -14.54
N TYR A 155 -18.03 -0.15 -13.85
CA TYR A 155 -17.19 0.98 -14.25
C TYR A 155 -16.56 0.75 -15.63
N LYS A 156 -16.01 -0.45 -15.88
CA LYS A 156 -15.40 -0.80 -17.16
C LYS A 156 -16.41 -0.90 -18.31
N GLU A 157 -17.66 -1.26 -18.03
CA GLU A 157 -18.75 -1.25 -19.01
C GLU A 157 -19.14 0.17 -19.40
N LYS A 158 -19.17 1.11 -18.44
CA LYS A 158 -19.51 2.53 -18.67
C LYS A 158 -18.36 3.36 -19.24
N HIS A 159 -17.13 2.95 -18.97
CA HIS A 159 -15.92 3.57 -19.49
C HIS A 159 -15.23 2.59 -20.43
N PRO A 160 -15.65 2.53 -21.72
CA PRO A 160 -15.01 1.66 -22.68
C PRO A 160 -13.52 1.94 -22.68
N LYS A 161 -12.72 0.87 -22.71
CA LYS A 161 -11.26 0.96 -22.74
C LYS A 161 -10.88 1.95 -23.85
N LYS A 162 -9.89 2.83 -23.58
CA LYS A 162 -9.11 3.39 -24.68
C LYS A 162 -8.72 2.21 -25.56
N GLU A 163 -9.04 2.30 -26.86
CA GLU A 163 -8.62 1.30 -27.82
C GLU A 163 -7.13 1.02 -27.58
N PRO A 164 -6.72 -0.25 -27.54
CA PRO A 164 -5.30 -0.54 -27.48
C PRO A 164 -4.66 0.24 -28.62
N THR A 165 -3.70 1.11 -28.31
CA THR A 165 -2.90 1.77 -29.34
C THR A 165 -2.47 0.65 -30.29
N PRO A 166 -2.84 0.69 -31.59
CA PRO A 166 -2.53 -0.38 -32.51
C PRO A 166 -1.04 -0.61 -32.42
N TRP A 167 -0.67 -1.83 -32.03
CA TRP A 167 0.68 -2.20 -31.70
C TRP A 167 1.66 -1.64 -32.75
N ARG A 168 2.52 -0.70 -32.34
CA ARG A 168 3.82 -0.57 -33.01
C ARG A 168 4.61 -1.82 -32.64
N TYR A 169 4.38 -2.88 -33.40
CA TYR A 169 5.37 -3.95 -33.58
C TYR A 169 6.61 -3.29 -34.19
N VAL A 170 7.55 -2.91 -33.34
CA VAL A 170 8.90 -2.54 -33.76
C VAL A 170 9.85 -3.25 -32.80
N GLY A 171 10.40 -4.36 -33.27
CA GLY A 171 11.58 -5.01 -32.67
C GLY A 171 11.31 -5.98 -31.54
N GLY A 172 11.90 -7.17 -31.65
CA GLY A 172 11.73 -8.29 -30.72
C GLY A 172 12.31 -8.05 -29.33
N GLY A 173 11.71 -8.72 -28.35
CA GLY A 173 12.28 -8.88 -27.01
C GLY A 173 11.74 -7.92 -25.96
N ARG A 174 10.58 -8.23 -25.40
CA ARG A 174 10.33 -7.90 -23.98
C ARG A 174 9.98 -9.19 -23.27
N GLU A 175 11.01 -9.86 -22.75
CA GLU A 175 10.82 -10.88 -21.72
C GLU A 175 10.06 -10.26 -20.55
N TYR A 176 8.98 -10.93 -20.16
CA TYR A 176 8.31 -10.67 -18.90
C TYR A 176 9.33 -10.80 -17.77
N GLN A 177 9.61 -9.72 -17.04
CA GLN A 177 10.38 -9.80 -15.80
C GLN A 177 9.40 -10.06 -14.63
N PRO A 178 9.33 -11.30 -14.12
CA PRO A 178 8.64 -11.56 -12.86
C PRO A 178 9.33 -10.83 -11.69
N PRO A 179 8.65 -10.66 -10.54
CA PRO A 179 9.30 -10.21 -9.31
C PRO A 179 10.56 -11.05 -9.04
N ARG A 180 11.63 -10.42 -8.56
CA ARG A 180 12.91 -11.07 -8.23
C ARG A 180 12.68 -12.10 -7.12
N ILE A 181 12.40 -13.33 -7.52
CA ILE A 181 12.46 -14.53 -6.68
C ILE A 181 13.88 -15.10 -6.79
N SER A 182 14.34 -15.78 -5.73
CA SER A 182 15.62 -16.49 -5.81
C SER A 182 15.62 -17.47 -6.98
N GLU A 183 16.79 -17.75 -7.54
CA GLU A 183 16.95 -18.64 -8.70
C GLU A 183 16.37 -20.04 -8.41
N GLU A 184 16.55 -20.54 -7.19
CA GLU A 184 15.96 -21.79 -6.70
C GLU A 184 14.43 -21.75 -6.68
N ALA A 185 13.83 -20.66 -6.20
CA ALA A 185 12.37 -20.48 -6.23
C ALA A 185 11.85 -20.33 -7.66
N GLY A 186 12.63 -19.70 -8.55
CA GLY A 186 12.32 -19.62 -9.97
C GLY A 186 12.23 -20.98 -10.64
N LEU A 187 13.22 -21.85 -10.39
CA LEU A 187 13.25 -23.22 -10.91
C LEU A 187 12.10 -24.07 -10.37
N ALA A 188 11.76 -23.92 -9.08
CA ALA A 188 10.63 -24.64 -8.48
C ALA A 188 9.28 -24.24 -9.12
N VAL A 189 9.07 -22.94 -9.35
CA VAL A 189 7.84 -22.45 -9.98
C VAL A 189 7.76 -22.88 -11.46
N GLU A 190 8.89 -22.93 -12.18
CA GLU A 190 8.90 -23.42 -13.56
C GLU A 190 8.55 -24.90 -13.66
N ARG A 191 9.07 -25.74 -12.76
CA ARG A 191 8.68 -27.16 -12.68
C ARG A 191 7.20 -27.31 -12.41
N LEU A 192 6.68 -26.62 -11.38
CA LEU A 192 5.26 -26.64 -11.03
C LEU A 192 4.34 -26.10 -12.14
N SER A 193 4.83 -25.12 -12.93
CA SER A 193 4.08 -24.54 -14.06
C SER A 193 3.94 -25.53 -15.20
N LYS A 194 5.02 -26.29 -15.49
CA LYS A 194 5.01 -27.36 -16.50
C LYS A 194 4.13 -28.52 -16.05
N ASP A 195 4.25 -28.95 -14.80
CA ASP A 195 3.53 -30.12 -14.28
C ASP A 195 2.02 -29.88 -14.17
N ASN A 196 1.61 -28.66 -13.81
CA ASN A 196 0.20 -28.33 -13.61
C ASN A 196 -0.46 -27.61 -14.80
N SER A 197 0.29 -27.37 -15.89
CA SER A 197 -0.15 -26.54 -17.03
C SER A 197 -0.72 -25.16 -16.62
N LYS A 198 -0.38 -24.69 -15.41
CA LYS A 198 -0.80 -23.39 -14.88
C LYS A 198 0.26 -22.36 -15.24
N PRO A 199 -0.12 -21.19 -15.79
CA PRO A 199 0.84 -20.12 -16.02
C PRO A 199 1.57 -19.74 -14.73
N ARG A 200 2.91 -19.58 -14.80
CA ARG A 200 3.81 -19.20 -13.70
C ARG A 200 3.24 -18.15 -12.74
N ARG A 201 2.56 -17.16 -13.30
CA ARG A 201 1.88 -16.09 -12.56
C ARG A 201 0.90 -16.59 -11.51
N PHE A 202 0.04 -17.56 -11.84
CA PHE A 202 -0.99 -18.06 -10.94
C PHE A 202 -0.39 -18.86 -9.78
N LEU A 203 0.69 -19.59 -10.03
CA LEU A 203 1.41 -20.32 -8.99
C LEU A 203 2.08 -19.39 -7.98
N ILE A 204 2.65 -18.28 -8.46
CA ILE A 204 3.23 -17.23 -7.59
C ILE A 204 2.11 -16.55 -6.79
N GLU A 205 0.99 -16.20 -7.45
CA GLU A 205 -0.16 -15.60 -6.77
C GLU A 205 -0.74 -16.55 -5.69
N GLU A 206 -0.88 -17.85 -5.98
CA GLU A 206 -1.34 -18.88 -5.02
C GLU A 206 -0.34 -19.07 -3.86
N ALA A 207 0.96 -19.11 -4.12
CA ALA A 207 1.99 -19.26 -3.09
C ALA A 207 2.05 -18.06 -2.13
N VAL A 208 1.92 -16.84 -2.67
CA VAL A 208 1.85 -15.62 -1.86
C VAL A 208 0.59 -15.60 -1.00
N LEU A 209 -0.55 -16.08 -1.51
CA LEU A 209 -1.78 -16.21 -0.74
C LEU A 209 -1.64 -17.22 0.41
N LEU A 210 -1.07 -18.40 0.14
CA LEU A 210 -0.81 -19.43 1.17
C LEU A 210 0.15 -18.95 2.27
N LEU A 211 1.19 -18.20 1.90
CA LEU A 211 2.11 -17.60 2.87
C LEU A 211 1.41 -16.58 3.76
N ALA A 212 0.54 -15.75 3.19
CA ALA A 212 -0.25 -14.78 3.94
C ALA A 212 -1.22 -15.47 4.93
N GLU A 213 -1.86 -16.57 4.52
CA GLU A 213 -2.74 -17.36 5.38
C GLU A 213 -1.99 -18.03 6.54
N LYS A 214 -0.83 -18.64 6.28
CA LYS A 214 -0.01 -19.28 7.33
C LYS A 214 0.58 -18.28 8.32
N LEU A 215 1.00 -17.11 7.84
CA LEU A 215 1.49 -16.04 8.72
C LEU A 215 0.37 -15.52 9.63
N GLN A 216 -0.84 -15.39 9.13
CA GLN A 216 -1.99 -14.99 9.93
C GLN A 216 -2.29 -16.02 11.02
N GLN A 217 -2.25 -17.32 10.71
CA GLN A 217 -2.42 -18.40 11.70
C GLN A 217 -1.33 -18.41 12.77
N ALA A 218 -0.07 -18.17 12.40
CA ALA A 218 1.04 -18.11 13.35
C ALA A 218 0.91 -16.94 14.35
N VAL A 219 0.35 -15.82 13.93
CA VAL A 219 0.10 -14.66 14.80
C VAL A 219 -1.05 -14.91 15.76
N PHE A 220 -2.12 -15.60 15.32
CA PHE A 220 -3.23 -15.98 16.20
C PHE A 220 -2.89 -17.09 17.21
N ALA A 221 -1.85 -17.90 16.94
CA ALA A 221 -1.40 -18.95 17.86
C ALA A 221 -0.42 -18.45 18.95
N MET A 222 0.07 -17.21 18.85
CA MET A 222 0.98 -16.60 19.83
C MET A 222 0.32 -15.48 20.67
N ALA A 223 -0.98 -15.22 20.48
CA ALA A 223 -1.80 -14.30 21.26
C ALA A 223 -2.70 -15.07 22.23
#